data_AF-A0A2V5NL94-F1
#
_entry.id   AF-A0A2V5NL94-F1
#
_cell.length_a   1.000
_cell.length_b   1.000
_cell.length_c   1.000
_cell.angle_alpha   90.00
_cell.angle_beta   90.00
_cell.angle_gamma   90.00
#
_symmetry.space_group_name_H-M   'P 1'
#
loop_
_entity.id
_entity.type
_entity.pdbx_description
1 polymer ?
#
loop_
_entity_poly.entity_id
_entity_poly.type
_entity_poly.pdbx_seq_one_letter_code
_entity_poly.pdbx_strand_id
1 'polypeptide(L)' 'MAMIHVNRGTTSLGVFSENEVREGLSAGRFAPTDIGWREGMANWQPLSQFPEFAGAVAPAVPPVQGGGTPMAVP' A
#
# COMPACT_ATOMS: atom_id res chain seq x y z
N MET A 1 -11.07 -1.96 12.74
CA MET A 1 -10.43 -0.81 12.07
C MET A 1 -9.03 -1.23 11.70
N ALA A 2 -8.76 -1.41 10.40
CA ALA A 2 -7.43 -1.80 9.94
C ALA A 2 -6.52 -0.56 9.93
N MET A 3 -5.37 -0.68 10.59
CA MET A 3 -4.33 0.34 10.62
C MET A 3 -3.34 0.07 9.48
N ILE A 4 -3.05 1.09 8.69
CA ILE A 4 -2.15 1.06 7.54
C ILE A 4 -0.94 1.95 7.86
N HIS A 5 0.22 1.33 7.96
CA HIS A 5 1.51 1.99 7.98
C HIS A 5 1.81 2.53 6.59
N VAL A 6 1.89 3.85 6.45
CA VAL A 6 2.25 4.51 5.20
C VAL A 6 3.71 4.93 5.26
N ASN A 7 4.47 4.53 4.25
CA ASN A 7 5.86 4.88 4.03
C ASN A 7 6.01 5.54 2.67
N ARG A 8 6.73 6.64 2.60
CA ARG A 8 7.05 7.34 1.35
C ARG A 8 8.53 7.12 1.03
N GLY A 9 8.80 6.17 0.14
CA GLY A 9 10.15 5.74 -0.17
C GLY A 9 10.83 5.15 1.07
N THR A 10 11.80 5.87 1.64
CA THR A 10 12.52 5.48 2.86
C THR A 10 12.04 6.20 4.12
N THR A 11 11.01 7.02 4.03
CA THR A 11 10.47 7.79 5.16
C THR A 11 9.14 7.22 5.62
N SER A 12 9.08 6.75 6.86
CA SER A 12 7.83 6.40 7.53
C SER A 12 7.00 7.67 7.75
N LEU A 13 5.84 7.77 7.10
CA LEU A 13 4.90 8.88 7.28
C LEU A 13 4.05 8.68 8.55
N GLY A 14 3.75 7.44 8.91
CA GLY A 14 3.01 7.09 10.11
C GLY A 14 2.04 5.95 9.89
N VAL A 15 1.20 5.72 10.89
CA VAL A 15 0.12 4.72 10.86
C VAL A 15 -1.19 5.46 10.80
N PHE A 16 -1.98 5.16 9.78
CA PHE A 16 -3.25 5.81 9.49
C PHE A 16 -4.32 4.75 9.32
N SER A 17 -5.58 5.08 9.64
CA SER A 17 -6.68 4.17 9.33
C SER A 17 -6.92 4.11 7.81
N GLU A 18 -7.48 3.01 7.30
CA GLU A 18 -7.89 2.91 5.88
C GLU A 18 -8.71 4.13 5.41
N ASN A 19 -9.60 4.64 6.27
CA ASN A 19 -10.39 5.83 5.97
C ASN A 19 -9.55 7.12 5.90
N GLU A 20 -8.51 7.25 6.70
CA GLU A 20 -7.59 8.40 6.63
C GLU A 20 -6.68 8.31 5.40
N VAL A 21 -6.26 7.11 5.02
CA VAL A 21 -5.43 6.92 3.82
C VAL A 21 -6.22 7.26 2.57
N ARG A 22 -7.47 6.79 2.43
CA ARG A 22 -8.33 7.17 1.28
C ARG A 22 -8.59 8.67 1.23
N GLU A 23 -8.88 9.28 2.38
CA GLU A 23 -9.15 10.72 2.49
C GLU A 23 -7.88 11.51 2.15
N GLY A 24 -6.72 11.08 2.64
CA GLY A 24 -5.44 11.71 2.35
C GLY A 24 -4.99 11.53 0.90
N LEU A 25 -5.29 10.41 0.25
CA LEU A 25 -5.08 10.24 -1.19
C LEU A 25 -6.00 11.17 -2.00
N SER A 26 -7.29 11.23 -1.65
CA SER A 26 -8.26 12.12 -2.28
C SER A 26 -7.91 13.59 -2.09
N ALA A 27 -7.42 13.96 -0.90
CA ALA A 27 -6.97 15.31 -0.56
C ALA A 27 -5.57 15.66 -1.11
N GLY A 28 -4.85 14.70 -1.71
CA GLY A 28 -3.47 14.90 -2.21
C GLY A 28 -2.40 14.99 -1.12
N ARG A 29 -2.71 14.57 0.11
CA ARG A 29 -1.74 14.41 1.21
C ARG A 29 -0.85 13.19 1.01
N PHE A 30 -1.41 12.10 0.49
CA PHE A 30 -0.68 10.87 0.16
C PHE A 30 -0.55 10.74 -1.36
N ALA A 31 0.54 10.10 -1.79
CA ALA A 31 0.81 9.79 -3.16
C ALA A 31 0.44 8.32 -3.48
N PRO A 32 -0.04 8.04 -4.71
CA PRO A 32 -0.21 6.66 -5.19
C PRO A 32 1.07 5.80 -5.13
N THR A 33 2.23 6.46 -5.16
CA THR A 33 3.55 5.84 -5.06
C THR A 33 3.99 5.54 -3.62
N ASP A 34 3.24 6.00 -2.62
CA ASP A 34 3.55 5.66 -1.23
C ASP A 34 3.24 4.19 -0.98
N ILE A 35 4.01 3.56 -0.09
CA ILE A 35 3.91 2.15 0.26
C ILE A 35 3.09 2.02 1.55
N GLY A 36 1.94 1.37 1.47
CA GLY A 36 1.09 1.00 2.59
C GLY A 36 1.32 -0.44 3.05
N TRP A 37 1.40 -0.67 4.34
CA TRP A 37 1.37 -2.00 4.94
C TRP A 37 0.34 -2.03 6.06
N ARG A 38 -0.46 -3.09 6.13
CA ARG A 38 -1.41 -3.29 7.23
C ARG A 38 -1.09 -4.55 7.99
N GLU A 39 -1.46 -4.58 9.27
CA GLU A 39 -1.33 -5.78 10.07
C GLU A 39 -2.13 -6.93 9.43
N GLY A 40 -1.44 -8.02 9.10
CA GLY A 40 -1.98 -9.15 8.32
C GLY A 40 -1.56 -9.18 6.84
N MET A 41 -0.90 -8.15 6.30
CA MET A 41 -0.22 -8.22 5.00
C MET A 41 1.17 -8.83 5.13
N ALA A 42 1.53 -9.69 4.17
CA ALA A 42 2.86 -10.29 4.11
C ALA A 42 3.95 -9.31 3.62
N ASN A 43 3.58 -8.28 2.86
CA ASN A 43 4.53 -7.31 2.30
C ASN A 43 3.90 -5.91 2.21
N TRP A 44 4.76 -4.89 2.16
CA TRP A 44 4.37 -3.51 1.91
C TRP A 44 3.99 -3.35 0.45
N GLN A 45 2.81 -2.80 0.19
CA GLN A 45 2.28 -2.62 -1.17
C GLN A 45 2.06 -1.13 -1.46
N PRO A 46 2.27 -0.65 -2.69
CA PRO A 46 1.97 0.74 -3.03
C PRO A 46 0.48 1.03 -2.85
N LEU A 47 0.13 2.24 -2.39
CA LEU A 47 -1.24 2.69 -2.17
C LEU A 47 -2.09 2.58 -3.46
N SER A 48 -1.49 2.73 -4.65
CA SER A 48 -2.17 2.42 -5.92
C SER A 48 -2.66 0.99 -6.07
N GLN A 49 -2.04 0.02 -5.39
CA GLN A 49 -2.36 -1.40 -5.53
C GLN A 49 -3.51 -1.82 -4.61
N PHE A 50 -3.84 -1.00 -3.62
CA PHE A 50 -4.96 -1.24 -2.72
C PHE A 50 -6.27 -0.99 -3.47
N PRO A 51 -7.14 -2.00 -3.63
CA PRO A 51 -8.41 -1.86 -4.38
C PRO A 51 -9.37 -0.87 -3.71
N GLU A 52 -9.27 -0.73 -2.39
CA GLU A 52 -9.92 0.28 -1.54
C GLU A 52 -9.55 1.73 -1.94
N PHE A 53 -8.39 1.94 -2.57
CA PHE A 53 -7.94 3.25 -3.08
C PHE A 53 -7.98 3.35 -4.62
N ALA A 54 -8.20 2.23 -5.32
CA ALA A 54 -8.28 2.18 -6.78
C ALA A 54 -9.43 3.03 -7.37
N GLY A 55 -10.43 3.40 -6.58
CA GLY A 55 -11.47 4.34 -7.01
C GLY A 55 -10.97 5.77 -7.29
N ALA A 56 -9.80 6.15 -6.77
CA ALA A 56 -9.19 7.47 -7.00
C ALA A 56 -8.17 7.50 -8.16
N VAL A 57 -7.73 6.34 -8.64
CA VAL A 57 -6.75 6.21 -9.73
C VAL A 57 -7.24 5.15 -10.72
N ALA A 58 -7.62 5.60 -11.92
CA ALA A 58 -8.12 4.78 -13.02
C ALA A 58 -7.29 3.49 -13.24
N PRO A 59 -7.91 2.38 -13.69
CA PRO A 59 -7.28 1.07 -13.69
C PRO A 59 -6.23 0.98 -14.79
N ALA A 60 -4.96 1.11 -14.42
CA ALA A 60 -3.84 0.68 -15.25
C ALA A 60 -3.25 -0.59 -14.61
N VAL A 61 -3.73 -1.73 -15.10
CA VAL A 61 -3.08 -3.05 -15.18
C VAL A 61 -2.05 -3.44 -14.10
N PRO A 62 -2.27 -4.51 -13.32
CA PRO A 62 -1.24 -5.05 -12.44
C PRO A 62 -0.19 -5.85 -13.23
N PRO A 63 1.12 -5.56 -13.14
CA PRO A 63 2.14 -6.55 -13.39
C PRO A 63 2.57 -7.19 -12.05
N VAL A 64 2.18 -8.45 -11.88
CA VAL A 64 2.92 -9.53 -11.21
C VAL A 64 4.02 -9.10 -10.19
N GLN A 65 3.74 -9.25 -8.90
CA GLN A 65 4.80 -9.54 -7.93
C GLN A 65 4.61 -10.98 -7.46
N GLY A 66 5.22 -11.89 -8.22
CA GLY A 66 5.56 -13.21 -7.74
C GLY A 66 6.50 -13.06 -6.54
N GLY A 67 6.05 -13.54 -5.39
CA GLY A 67 6.82 -13.62 -4.16
C GLY A 67 6.55 -14.94 -3.43
N GLY A 68 6.24 -15.99 -4.18
CA GLY A 68 6.44 -17.36 -3.70
C GLY A 68 7.94 -17.63 -3.70
N THR A 69 8.51 -17.64 -2.49
CA THR A 69 9.75 -18.31 -2.01
C THR A 69 10.92 -18.56 -2.98
N PRO A 70 12.14 -18.29 -2.51
CA PRO A 70 13.11 -19.40 -2.52
C PRO A 70 14.07 -19.41 -1.32
N MET A 71 13.99 -20.45 -0.49
CA MET A 71 15.19 -21.21 -0.06
C MET A 71 14.77 -22.42 0.80
N ALA A 72 14.65 -23.56 0.14
CA ALA A 72 15.10 -24.81 0.76
C ALA A 72 16.64 -24.74 0.81
N VAL A 73 17.21 -25.00 1.98
CA VAL A 73 18.64 -25.29 2.17
C VAL A 73 18.75 -26.45 3.16
N PRO A 74 19.78 -27.30 3.00
CA PRO A 74 19.67 -28.72 2.60
C PRO A 74 19.18 -29.70 3.67
#